data_AF-A0A496B1B8-F1
#
_entry.id   AF-A0A496B1B8-F1
#
_cell.length_a   1.000
_cell.length_b   1.000
_cell.length_c   1.000
_cell.angle_alpha   90.00
_cell.angle_beta   90.00
_cell.angle_gamma   90.00
#
_symmetry.space_group_name_H-M   'P 1'
#
loop_
_entity.id
_entity.type
_entity.pdbx_description
1 polymer ?
#
loop_
_entity_poly.entity_id
_entity_poly.type
_entity_poly.pdbx_seq_one_letter_code
_entity_poly.pdbx_strand_id
1 'polypeptide(L)'
;MEHQTQNWVKVAELSEVPEGEPKAVQMGEGRSIALFNVDGKIYATDNQCPHMGYPLTRGTVRNGILTCDWHRRSFDLEGGGCFHVECDDLRVFPVEIRDDEIWIDPGDMTYRRAEEHKQLLREGLLSEDRWTMSKAIALLLKGGVPEAEVMGSILEHVSRHIATSHGAEGGSDVSKLINGLKVGRKYNGADRLIAVTTAACSAAGPASERLEVVPLPEPVAWEKISRWVQNFSYEGQSGRIERCLFTAYHKGDGDKLCPLLFECAVEPHFIDAPDIPLYVSYLAEVVDEFGWEYASELFFYLGAQLVGHRPDDPERYRRDAIQLMREMLPTVEGATLDGDGEFDEAAFVAALTSVNLQRSFAAVQAALVGGVKLDRIITTLVLLAADRMANTPVNVDAGWENLTLELNLAASLRSAQQVGGTLVAAKGVFHVAWQIFADRWINIPSRVLSEPLSEEKLDVANETEGLKDIIDTIETLDVQGVGPKVLGYLNAGYSAERLIEEIGHTVLWDDTGSEVLPTLRTVFEEWKRADGHPAQSQLLVGLARYVTDIRSNTDNKSAATTAMRFAEGRTTIEVFEE
;
A
#
# COMPACT_ATOMS: atom_id res chain seq x y z
N MET A 1 18.07 -15.36 36.26
CA MET A 1 16.80 -16.08 36.51
C MET A 1 15.99 -15.21 37.44
N GLU A 2 15.16 -14.32 36.88
CA GLU A 2 14.20 -13.55 37.67
C GLU A 2 13.06 -14.49 38.07
N HIS A 3 12.75 -14.54 39.38
CA HIS A 3 11.62 -15.28 39.90
C HIS A 3 10.32 -14.65 39.38
N GLN A 4 9.70 -15.27 38.39
CA GLN A 4 8.29 -15.00 38.08
C GLN A 4 7.46 -15.37 39.30
N THR A 5 6.67 -14.42 39.81
CA THR A 5 5.69 -14.66 40.85
C THR A 5 4.60 -15.56 40.29
N GLN A 6 4.59 -16.84 40.68
CA GLN A 6 3.52 -17.79 40.37
C GLN A 6 2.20 -17.24 40.92
N ASN A 7 1.22 -17.01 40.05
CA ASN A 7 -0.05 -16.39 40.44
C ASN A 7 -1.20 -17.37 40.17
N TRP A 8 -1.31 -18.38 41.04
CA TRP A 8 -2.29 -19.46 40.89
C TRP A 8 -3.74 -18.94 40.92
N VAL A 9 -4.53 -19.32 39.92
CA VAL A 9 -5.95 -18.95 39.79
C VAL A 9 -6.81 -20.20 39.74
N LYS A 10 -7.88 -20.25 40.55
CA LYS A 10 -8.90 -21.29 40.48
C LYS A 10 -9.72 -21.12 39.20
N VAL A 11 -9.88 -22.19 38.42
CA VAL A 11 -10.58 -22.15 37.12
C VAL A 11 -11.80 -23.08 37.03
N ALA A 12 -11.83 -24.18 37.79
CA ALA A 12 -12.96 -25.11 37.81
C ALA A 12 -12.89 -26.02 39.04
N GLU A 13 -13.98 -26.73 39.33
CA GLU A 13 -13.97 -27.91 40.20
C GLU A 13 -13.53 -29.15 39.39
N LEU A 14 -12.85 -30.10 40.03
CA LEU A 14 -12.41 -31.35 39.39
C LEU A 14 -13.59 -32.14 38.80
N SER A 15 -14.74 -32.12 39.47
CA SER A 15 -15.97 -32.78 39.01
C SER A 15 -16.55 -32.19 37.72
N GLU A 16 -16.13 -30.99 37.34
CA GLU A 16 -16.61 -30.32 36.12
C GLU A 16 -15.81 -30.70 34.87
N VAL A 17 -14.73 -31.48 35.01
CA VAL A 17 -13.89 -31.95 33.89
C VAL A 17 -13.76 -33.48 33.96
N PRO A 18 -14.84 -34.24 33.67
CA PRO A 18 -14.77 -35.69 33.65
C PRO A 18 -13.87 -36.18 32.51
N GLU A 19 -13.39 -37.42 32.63
CA GLU A 19 -12.48 -38.02 31.65
C GLU A 19 -13.12 -38.05 30.25
N GLY A 20 -12.39 -37.53 29.26
CA GLY A 20 -12.86 -37.46 27.88
C GLY A 20 -13.81 -36.30 27.55
N GLU A 21 -14.24 -35.50 28.54
CA GLU A 21 -15.11 -34.33 28.34
C GLU A 21 -14.35 -33.02 28.65
N PRO A 22 -13.80 -32.36 27.62
CA PRO A 22 -13.04 -31.13 27.83
C PRO A 22 -13.94 -29.95 28.22
N LYS A 23 -13.42 -29.04 29.04
CA LYS A 23 -14.14 -27.85 29.52
C LYS A 23 -13.44 -26.57 29.09
N ALA A 24 -14.20 -25.61 28.58
CA ALA A 24 -13.71 -24.26 28.34
C ALA A 24 -13.96 -23.37 29.56
N VAL A 25 -12.97 -22.56 29.94
CA VAL A 25 -13.07 -21.58 31.03
C VAL A 25 -12.64 -20.22 30.51
N GLN A 26 -13.45 -19.18 30.74
CA GLN A 26 -13.09 -17.81 30.36
C GLN A 26 -12.19 -17.17 31.41
N MET A 27 -11.15 -16.48 30.96
CA MET A 27 -10.16 -15.82 31.81
C MET A 27 -9.85 -14.40 31.31
N GLY A 28 -10.38 -13.40 32.02
CA GLY A 28 -10.25 -11.99 31.62
C GLY A 28 -11.08 -11.63 30.37
N GLU A 29 -10.72 -10.54 29.70
CA GLU A 29 -11.37 -10.14 28.44
C GLU A 29 -10.81 -10.93 27.26
N GLY A 30 -11.66 -11.77 26.67
CA GLY A 30 -11.44 -12.38 25.37
C GLY A 30 -10.56 -13.63 25.34
N ARG A 31 -10.11 -14.19 26.47
CA ARG A 31 -9.26 -15.41 26.46
C ARG A 31 -9.97 -16.61 27.09
N SER A 32 -10.00 -17.71 26.35
CA SER A 32 -10.58 -18.98 26.77
C SER A 32 -9.49 -20.05 26.98
N ILE A 33 -9.57 -20.80 28.07
CA ILE A 33 -8.68 -21.91 28.44
C ILE A 33 -9.42 -23.23 28.27
N ALA A 34 -8.78 -24.23 27.69
CA ALA A 34 -9.30 -25.58 27.57
C ALA A 34 -8.68 -26.47 28.64
N LEU A 35 -9.54 -27.15 29.41
CA LEU A 35 -9.19 -28.16 30.40
C LEU A 35 -9.47 -29.54 29.82
N PHE A 36 -8.51 -30.46 29.93
CA PHE A 36 -8.62 -31.84 29.47
C PHE A 36 -8.30 -32.79 30.61
N ASN A 37 -9.12 -33.81 30.80
CA ASN A 37 -8.85 -34.91 31.72
C ASN A 37 -8.50 -36.18 30.93
N VAL A 38 -7.26 -36.64 31.06
CA VAL A 38 -6.71 -37.81 30.36
C VAL A 38 -6.08 -38.73 31.37
N ASP A 39 -6.61 -39.94 31.52
CA ASP A 39 -6.15 -40.95 32.48
C ASP A 39 -6.06 -40.39 33.93
N GLY A 40 -6.99 -39.49 34.30
CA GLY A 40 -7.06 -38.85 35.60
C GLY A 40 -6.09 -37.67 35.82
N LYS A 41 -5.28 -37.30 34.83
CA LYS A 41 -4.42 -36.10 34.87
C LYS A 41 -5.09 -34.94 34.14
N ILE A 42 -5.14 -33.78 34.78
CA ILE A 42 -5.67 -32.54 34.20
C ILE A 42 -4.56 -31.81 33.46
N TYR A 43 -4.87 -31.40 32.23
CA TYR A 43 -4.07 -30.52 31.39
C TYR A 43 -4.85 -29.25 31.12
N ALA A 44 -4.14 -28.13 31.03
CA ALA A 44 -4.72 -26.83 30.70
C ALA A 44 -3.95 -26.19 29.56
N THR A 45 -4.67 -25.73 28.53
CA THR A 45 -4.10 -25.06 27.36
C THR A 45 -4.90 -23.82 26.99
N ASP A 46 -4.39 -22.97 26.10
CA ASP A 46 -5.28 -22.04 25.39
C ASP A 46 -6.37 -22.86 24.68
N ASN A 47 -7.62 -22.40 24.74
CA ASN A 47 -8.72 -23.03 24.00
C ASN A 47 -8.68 -22.63 22.52
N GLN A 48 -8.05 -21.50 22.19
CA GLN A 48 -7.92 -21.05 20.83
C GLN A 48 -6.79 -21.84 20.13
N CYS A 49 -7.11 -22.63 19.11
CA CYS A 49 -6.12 -23.33 18.29
C CYS A 49 -5.18 -22.29 17.64
N PRO A 50 -3.85 -22.36 17.84
CA PRO A 50 -2.93 -21.33 17.38
C PRO A 50 -2.91 -21.15 15.85
N HIS A 51 -3.42 -22.11 15.07
CA HIS A 51 -3.49 -22.00 13.61
C HIS A 51 -4.51 -20.94 13.13
N MET A 52 -5.79 -21.15 13.42
CA MET A 52 -6.92 -20.31 12.94
C MET A 52 -8.02 -20.08 13.97
N GLY A 53 -7.76 -20.39 15.24
CA GLY A 53 -8.60 -20.01 16.36
C GLY A 53 -9.77 -20.93 16.69
N TYR A 54 -9.82 -22.14 16.12
CA TYR A 54 -10.85 -23.12 16.45
C TYR A 54 -10.78 -23.50 17.95
N PRO A 55 -11.92 -23.67 18.65
CA PRO A 55 -11.92 -24.14 20.03
C PRO A 55 -11.37 -25.56 20.13
N LEU A 56 -10.28 -25.71 20.87
CA LEU A 56 -9.59 -26.98 21.09
C LEU A 56 -10.36 -27.92 22.01
N THR A 57 -11.33 -27.42 22.78
CA THR A 57 -12.32 -28.27 23.45
C THR A 57 -13.18 -29.07 22.47
N ARG A 58 -13.29 -28.64 21.21
CA ARG A 58 -13.92 -29.45 20.15
C ARG A 58 -12.93 -30.37 19.45
N GLY A 59 -11.66 -30.40 19.86
CA GLY A 59 -10.65 -31.31 19.32
C GLY A 59 -10.71 -32.70 19.93
N THR A 60 -9.83 -33.56 19.47
CA THR A 60 -9.70 -34.95 19.94
C THR A 60 -8.34 -35.18 20.59
N VAL A 61 -8.33 -35.79 21.78
CA VAL A 61 -7.09 -36.18 22.47
C VAL A 61 -6.85 -37.68 22.34
N ARG A 62 -5.66 -38.07 21.90
CA ARG A 62 -5.25 -39.48 21.85
C ARG A 62 -3.75 -39.62 22.12
N ASN A 63 -3.38 -40.48 23.06
CA ASN A 63 -1.97 -40.74 23.42
C ASN A 63 -1.18 -39.46 23.77
N GLY A 64 -1.82 -38.52 24.48
CA GLY A 64 -1.21 -37.22 24.81
C GLY A 64 -1.17 -36.20 23.67
N ILE A 65 -1.70 -36.54 22.48
CA ILE A 65 -1.75 -35.64 21.33
C ILE A 65 -3.15 -35.04 21.22
N LEU A 66 -3.24 -33.72 21.32
CA LEU A 66 -4.45 -32.95 21.04
C LEU A 66 -4.49 -32.59 19.56
N THR A 67 -5.54 -33.00 18.86
CA THR A 67 -5.75 -32.70 17.44
C THR A 67 -6.95 -31.78 17.27
N CYS A 68 -6.71 -30.60 16.71
CA CYS A 68 -7.77 -29.65 16.36
C CYS A 68 -8.70 -30.27 15.31
N ASP A 69 -10.02 -30.23 15.54
CA ASP A 69 -10.99 -30.86 14.64
C ASP A 69 -11.17 -30.16 13.29
N TRP A 70 -10.78 -28.87 13.19
CA TRP A 70 -10.90 -28.11 11.94
C TRP A 70 -9.84 -28.49 10.89
N HIS A 71 -8.59 -28.04 11.09
CA HIS A 71 -7.49 -28.25 10.13
C HIS A 71 -6.52 -29.36 10.57
N ARG A 72 -6.89 -30.17 11.57
CA ARG A 72 -6.13 -31.34 12.03
C ARG A 72 -4.70 -31.02 12.50
N ARG A 73 -4.42 -29.77 12.89
CA ARG A 73 -3.16 -29.43 13.56
C ARG A 73 -3.10 -30.14 14.91
N SER A 74 -2.00 -30.82 15.16
CA SER A 74 -1.78 -31.62 16.36
C SER A 74 -0.71 -31.01 17.26
N PHE A 75 -0.92 -31.14 18.57
CA PHE A 75 -0.09 -30.58 19.63
C PHE A 75 0.20 -31.62 20.70
N ASP A 76 1.39 -31.58 21.28
CA ASP A 76 1.66 -32.24 22.55
C ASP A 76 0.85 -31.55 23.65
N LEU A 77 -0.03 -32.29 24.32
CA LEU A 77 -0.92 -31.75 25.35
C LEU A 77 -0.16 -31.35 26.63
N GLU A 78 1.02 -31.94 26.88
CA GLU A 78 1.83 -31.62 28.06
C GLU A 78 2.80 -30.47 27.79
N GLY A 79 3.57 -30.56 26.70
CA GLY A 79 4.59 -29.56 26.35
C GLY A 79 4.11 -28.42 25.46
N GLY A 80 2.98 -28.56 24.77
CA GLY A 80 2.42 -27.56 23.87
C GLY A 80 2.98 -27.59 22.43
N GLY A 81 4.05 -28.35 22.19
CA GLY A 81 4.73 -28.37 20.90
C GLY A 81 3.81 -28.79 19.74
N CYS A 82 3.79 -28.01 18.66
CA CYS A 82 3.07 -28.36 17.44
C CYS A 82 3.86 -29.35 16.60
N PHE A 83 3.17 -30.36 16.05
CA PHE A 83 3.78 -31.34 15.15
C PHE A 83 3.81 -30.88 13.68
N HIS A 84 3.38 -29.65 13.39
CA HIS A 84 3.34 -29.08 12.03
C HIS A 84 4.16 -27.79 11.97
N VAL A 85 5.02 -27.68 10.97
CA VAL A 85 5.92 -26.53 10.79
C VAL A 85 5.16 -25.21 10.55
N GLU A 86 3.97 -25.27 9.96
CA GLU A 86 3.14 -24.10 9.60
C GLU A 86 2.17 -23.66 10.73
N CYS A 87 2.44 -24.03 11.98
CA CYS A 87 1.55 -23.72 13.10
C CYS A 87 2.33 -23.50 14.38
N ASP A 88 2.01 -22.42 15.09
CA ASP A 88 2.67 -22.08 16.36
C ASP A 88 2.40 -23.13 17.44
N ASP A 89 3.30 -23.20 18.41
CA ASP A 89 3.13 -24.01 19.62
C ASP A 89 1.94 -23.53 20.45
N LEU A 90 1.19 -24.50 20.95
CA LEU A 90 0.07 -24.31 21.85
C LEU A 90 0.58 -23.88 23.22
N ARG A 91 0.03 -22.79 23.77
CA ARG A 91 0.33 -22.42 25.15
C ARG A 91 -0.32 -23.41 26.11
N VAL A 92 0.50 -23.99 26.97
CA VAL A 92 0.09 -24.84 28.09
C VAL A 92 0.25 -24.09 29.41
N PHE A 93 -0.60 -24.40 30.39
CA PHE A 93 -0.60 -23.78 31.70
C PHE A 93 -0.32 -24.85 32.76
N PRO A 94 0.64 -24.62 33.68
CA PRO A 94 0.83 -25.50 34.83
C PRO A 94 -0.48 -25.66 35.62
N VAL A 95 -0.81 -26.89 35.97
CA VAL A 95 -2.02 -27.25 36.73
C VAL A 95 -1.64 -27.79 38.10
N GLU A 96 -2.37 -27.38 39.13
CA GLU A 96 -2.31 -27.94 40.47
C GLU A 96 -3.74 -28.23 40.95
N ILE A 97 -3.94 -29.40 41.57
CA ILE A 97 -5.21 -29.74 42.20
C ILE A 97 -5.10 -29.47 43.69
N ARG A 98 -6.01 -28.64 44.23
CA ARG A 98 -6.07 -28.29 45.66
C ARG A 98 -7.50 -28.50 46.15
N ASP A 99 -7.72 -29.40 47.10
CA ASP A 99 -9.03 -29.66 47.70
C ASP A 99 -10.16 -29.88 46.65
N ASP A 100 -9.89 -30.72 45.65
CA ASP A 100 -10.78 -31.00 44.49
C ASP A 100 -11.04 -29.80 43.56
N GLU A 101 -10.28 -28.72 43.69
CA GLU A 101 -10.31 -27.56 42.80
C GLU A 101 -9.14 -27.61 41.80
N ILE A 102 -9.41 -27.22 40.55
CA ILE A 102 -8.40 -27.06 39.51
C ILE A 102 -7.85 -25.63 39.57
N TRP A 103 -6.56 -25.51 39.86
CA TRP A 103 -5.82 -24.26 39.84
C TRP A 103 -4.81 -24.27 38.69
N ILE A 104 -4.64 -23.13 38.02
CA ILE A 104 -3.61 -22.96 37.00
C ILE A 104 -2.69 -21.80 37.35
N ASP A 105 -1.43 -21.87 36.93
CA ASP A 105 -0.56 -20.71 36.87
C ASP A 105 -0.61 -20.13 35.44
N PRO A 106 -1.35 -19.04 35.21
CA PRO A 106 -1.35 -18.38 33.90
C PRO A 106 0.03 -17.80 33.53
N GLY A 107 0.92 -17.66 34.53
CA GLY A 107 2.17 -16.93 34.41
C GLY A 107 1.93 -15.46 34.08
N ASP A 108 2.91 -14.85 33.44
CA ASP A 108 2.75 -13.51 32.90
C ASP A 108 1.86 -13.55 31.65
N MET A 109 0.78 -12.80 31.75
CA MET A 109 -0.22 -12.66 30.70
C MET A 109 0.04 -11.44 29.82
N THR A 110 1.11 -10.67 30.08
CA THR A 110 1.58 -9.64 29.15
C THR A 110 2.16 -10.27 27.89
N TYR A 111 2.03 -9.56 26.77
CA TYR A 111 2.37 -10.05 25.44
C TYR A 111 3.89 -10.28 25.32
N ARG A 112 4.33 -11.54 25.42
CA ARG A 112 5.73 -11.95 25.28
C ARG A 112 6.09 -12.50 23.90
N ARG A 113 5.09 -12.62 23.02
CA ARG A 113 5.23 -13.30 21.72
C ARG A 113 5.59 -12.38 20.56
N ALA A 114 6.12 -11.18 20.84
CA ALA A 114 6.46 -10.22 19.79
C ALA A 114 7.45 -10.80 18.78
N GLU A 115 8.52 -11.43 19.27
CA GLU A 115 9.54 -12.03 18.40
C GLU A 115 8.99 -13.23 17.60
N GLU A 116 8.16 -14.07 18.21
CA GLU A 116 7.52 -15.19 17.51
C GLU A 116 6.54 -14.69 16.44
N HIS A 117 5.76 -13.64 16.70
CA HIS A 117 4.84 -13.09 15.70
C HIS A 117 5.56 -12.25 14.64
N LYS A 118 6.72 -11.66 14.93
CA LYS A 118 7.60 -11.09 13.89
C LYS A 118 8.16 -12.18 12.99
N GLN A 119 8.55 -13.32 13.57
CA GLN A 119 8.96 -14.48 12.80
C GLN A 119 7.81 -15.01 11.94
N LEU A 120 6.59 -15.08 12.48
CA LEU A 120 5.39 -15.43 11.72
C LEU A 120 5.11 -14.44 10.58
N LEU A 121 5.29 -13.13 10.81
CA LEU A 121 5.18 -12.11 9.76
C LEU A 121 6.21 -12.36 8.65
N ARG A 122 7.45 -12.65 9.02
CA ARG A 122 8.52 -12.98 8.06
C ARG A 122 8.18 -14.23 7.25
N GLU A 123 7.62 -15.26 7.87
CA GLU A 123 7.16 -16.48 7.20
C GLU A 123 6.00 -16.21 6.23
N GLY A 124 5.02 -15.41 6.65
CA GLY A 124 3.92 -14.97 5.79
C GLY A 124 4.40 -14.20 4.56
N LEU A 125 5.35 -13.28 4.75
CA LEU A 125 5.97 -12.52 3.66
C LEU A 125 6.77 -13.41 2.71
N LEU A 126 7.52 -14.40 3.22
CA LEU A 126 8.30 -15.33 2.40
C LEU A 126 7.44 -16.35 1.63
N SER A 127 6.31 -16.75 2.20
CA SER A 127 5.39 -17.74 1.62
C SER A 127 4.26 -17.13 0.79
N GLU A 128 4.20 -15.79 0.75
CA GLU A 128 3.12 -15.02 0.10
C GLU A 128 1.73 -15.35 0.67
N ASP A 129 1.67 -15.87 1.92
CA ASP A 129 0.41 -16.26 2.55
C ASP A 129 -0.26 -15.08 3.26
N ARG A 130 -1.32 -14.56 2.62
CA ARG A 130 -2.15 -13.44 3.11
C ARG A 130 -2.68 -13.68 4.52
N TRP A 131 -3.13 -14.90 4.82
CA TRP A 131 -3.68 -15.22 6.13
C TRP A 131 -2.63 -15.06 7.23
N THR A 132 -1.44 -15.65 7.02
CA THR A 132 -0.32 -15.59 7.97
C THR A 132 0.14 -14.17 8.20
N MET A 133 0.28 -13.36 7.14
CA MET A 133 0.58 -11.93 7.27
C MET A 133 -0.48 -11.19 8.08
N SER A 134 -1.76 -11.37 7.74
CA SER A 134 -2.86 -10.68 8.44
C SER A 134 -2.93 -11.04 9.92
N LYS A 135 -2.79 -12.33 10.23
CA LYS A 135 -2.73 -12.87 11.59
C LYS A 135 -1.56 -12.27 12.36
N ALA A 136 -0.35 -12.29 11.78
CA ALA A 136 0.84 -11.77 12.43
C ALA A 136 0.73 -10.27 12.71
N ILE A 137 0.29 -9.47 11.74
CA ILE A 137 0.10 -8.02 11.88
C ILE A 137 -0.93 -7.74 12.98
N ALA A 138 -2.08 -8.41 12.97
CA ALA A 138 -3.11 -8.24 14.00
C ALA A 138 -2.59 -8.56 15.40
N LEU A 139 -1.85 -9.66 15.55
CA LEU A 139 -1.26 -10.09 16.82
C LEU A 139 -0.19 -9.12 17.32
N LEU A 140 0.66 -8.58 16.45
CA LEU A 140 1.68 -7.60 16.80
C LEU A 140 1.05 -6.30 17.29
N LEU A 141 0.11 -5.74 16.52
CA LEU A 141 -0.55 -4.48 16.86
C LEU A 141 -1.38 -4.61 18.15
N LYS A 142 -2.16 -5.68 18.31
CA LYS A 142 -2.91 -5.91 19.57
C LYS A 142 -1.97 -6.18 20.75
N GLY A 143 -0.83 -6.81 20.49
CA GLY A 143 0.23 -7.03 21.47
C GLY A 143 0.93 -5.77 21.95
N GLY A 144 0.61 -4.60 21.38
CA GLY A 144 1.21 -3.31 21.74
C GLY A 144 2.55 -3.06 21.06
N VAL A 145 2.94 -3.88 20.06
CA VAL A 145 4.12 -3.58 19.23
C VAL A 145 3.82 -2.32 18.42
N PRO A 146 4.70 -1.30 18.46
CA PRO A 146 4.51 -0.08 17.68
C PRO A 146 4.33 -0.39 16.19
N GLU A 147 3.34 0.24 15.55
CA GLU A 147 3.07 0.03 14.13
C GLU A 147 4.31 0.29 13.25
N ALA A 148 5.12 1.30 13.61
CA ALA A 148 6.38 1.60 12.93
C ALA A 148 7.37 0.42 12.94
N GLU A 149 7.39 -0.37 14.01
CA GLU A 149 8.27 -1.55 14.12
C GLU A 149 7.76 -2.72 13.27
N VAL A 150 6.43 -2.90 13.21
CA VAL A 150 5.79 -3.87 12.30
C VAL A 150 6.08 -3.49 10.84
N MET A 151 5.91 -2.21 10.50
CA MET A 151 6.21 -1.71 9.15
C MET A 151 7.70 -1.77 8.82
N GLY A 152 8.58 -1.50 9.79
CA GLY A 152 10.03 -1.67 9.62
C GLY A 152 10.40 -3.09 9.23
N SER A 153 9.72 -4.10 9.79
CA SER A 153 9.92 -5.51 9.42
C SER A 153 9.48 -5.80 7.97
N ILE A 154 8.38 -5.19 7.52
CA ILE A 154 7.89 -5.31 6.14
C ILE A 154 8.84 -4.59 5.17
N LEU A 155 9.35 -3.40 5.54
CA LEU A 155 10.31 -2.64 4.74
C LEU A 155 11.66 -3.36 4.59
N GLU A 156 12.15 -3.98 5.67
CA GLU A 156 13.35 -4.82 5.61
C GLU A 156 13.15 -5.99 4.63
N HIS A 157 11.98 -6.64 4.68
CA HIS A 157 11.65 -7.72 3.76
C HIS A 157 11.56 -7.20 2.31
N VAL A 158 10.80 -6.14 2.03
CA VAL A 158 10.59 -5.66 0.66
C VAL A 158 11.90 -5.18 0.03
N SER A 159 12.79 -4.56 0.81
CA SER A 159 14.15 -4.20 0.37
C SER A 159 14.90 -5.42 -0.19
N ARG A 160 14.92 -6.51 0.58
CA ARG A 160 15.60 -7.75 0.16
C ARG A 160 14.87 -8.44 -0.99
N HIS A 161 13.54 -8.42 -0.97
CA HIS A 161 12.71 -9.01 -2.02
C HIS A 161 12.97 -8.34 -3.38
N ILE A 162 12.90 -7.00 -3.40
CA ILE A 162 13.17 -6.19 -4.59
C ILE A 162 14.58 -6.48 -5.11
N ALA A 163 15.57 -6.55 -4.21
CA ALA A 163 16.94 -6.87 -4.59
C ALA A 163 17.16 -8.30 -5.11
N THR A 164 16.27 -9.24 -4.74
CA THR A 164 16.36 -10.65 -5.11
C THR A 164 15.74 -10.92 -6.48
N SER A 165 14.58 -10.32 -6.77
CA SER A 165 13.77 -10.76 -7.92
C SER A 165 13.18 -9.65 -8.80
N HIS A 166 13.13 -8.38 -8.37
CA HIS A 166 12.39 -7.34 -9.11
C HIS A 166 13.26 -6.20 -9.67
N GLY A 167 14.38 -5.85 -9.02
CA GLY A 167 15.23 -4.76 -9.49
C GLY A 167 14.48 -3.42 -9.56
N ALA A 168 14.43 -2.79 -10.74
CA ALA A 168 13.74 -1.50 -10.93
C ALA A 168 12.20 -1.63 -10.89
N GLU A 169 11.65 -2.79 -11.28
CA GLU A 169 10.20 -3.05 -11.24
C GLU A 169 9.64 -3.02 -9.81
N GLY A 170 10.51 -3.16 -8.80
CA GLY A 170 10.18 -3.07 -7.38
C GLY A 170 9.63 -1.70 -6.94
N GLY A 171 9.70 -0.67 -7.80
CA GLY A 171 8.98 0.57 -7.58
C GLY A 171 7.46 0.39 -7.44
N SER A 172 6.89 -0.60 -8.15
CA SER A 172 5.47 -0.96 -8.04
C SER A 172 5.13 -1.54 -6.65
N ASP A 173 6.00 -2.40 -6.11
CA ASP A 173 5.84 -2.98 -4.77
C ASP A 173 5.83 -1.89 -3.70
N VAL A 174 6.79 -0.95 -3.77
CA VAL A 174 6.88 0.19 -2.85
C VAL A 174 5.68 1.13 -3.00
N SER A 175 5.24 1.38 -4.23
CA SER A 175 4.03 2.17 -4.52
C SER A 175 2.82 1.56 -3.81
N LYS A 176 2.54 0.28 -4.00
CA LYS A 176 1.38 -0.38 -3.37
C LYS A 176 1.50 -0.41 -1.85
N LEU A 177 2.71 -0.65 -1.33
CA LEU A 177 2.99 -0.62 0.11
C LEU A 177 2.67 0.75 0.73
N ILE A 178 3.31 1.84 0.26
CA ILE A 178 3.14 3.16 0.90
C ILE A 178 1.72 3.69 0.71
N ASN A 179 1.11 3.46 -0.46
CA ASN A 179 -0.26 3.89 -0.72
C ASN A 179 -1.26 3.10 0.11
N GLY A 180 -1.07 1.78 0.28
CA GLY A 180 -1.88 0.94 1.15
C GLY A 180 -1.89 1.38 2.59
N LEU A 181 -0.72 1.75 3.14
CA LEU A 181 -0.61 2.26 4.50
C LEU A 181 -1.31 3.62 4.67
N LYS A 182 -1.14 4.53 3.69
CA LYS A 182 -1.79 5.85 3.74
C LYS A 182 -3.31 5.77 3.57
N VAL A 183 -3.80 4.91 2.68
CA VAL A 183 -5.23 4.61 2.53
C VAL A 183 -5.76 3.98 3.81
N GLY A 184 -5.04 3.01 4.39
CA GLY A 184 -5.42 2.34 5.64
C GLY A 184 -5.68 3.27 6.82
N ARG A 185 -5.03 4.44 6.87
CA ARG A 185 -5.27 5.48 7.90
C ARG A 185 -6.65 6.14 7.81
N LYS A 186 -7.36 5.98 6.69
CA LYS A 186 -8.76 6.42 6.52
C LYS A 186 -9.75 5.47 7.18
N TYR A 187 -9.30 4.27 7.53
CA TYR A 187 -10.14 3.19 8.02
C TYR A 187 -9.78 2.80 9.46
N ASN A 188 -10.67 2.06 10.10
CA ASN A 188 -10.52 1.55 11.48
C ASN A 188 -10.81 0.05 11.53
N GLY A 189 -10.40 -0.62 12.61
CA GLY A 189 -10.71 -2.04 12.83
C GLY A 189 -10.28 -2.93 11.65
N ALA A 190 -11.22 -3.73 11.13
CA ALA A 190 -10.95 -4.73 10.10
C ALA A 190 -10.49 -4.07 8.80
N ASP A 191 -11.17 -3.01 8.38
CA ASP A 191 -10.89 -2.22 7.18
C ASP A 191 -9.44 -1.72 7.15
N ARG A 192 -8.95 -1.23 8.31
CA ARG A 192 -7.55 -0.84 8.45
C ARG A 192 -6.62 -2.03 8.31
N LEU A 193 -6.91 -3.14 8.99
CA LEU A 193 -6.06 -4.34 8.90
C LEU A 193 -5.98 -4.87 7.48
N ILE A 194 -7.06 -4.79 6.69
CA ILE A 194 -7.08 -5.22 5.29
C ILE A 194 -6.18 -4.34 4.45
N ALA A 195 -6.29 -3.02 4.57
CA ALA A 195 -5.43 -2.11 3.84
C ALA A 195 -3.94 -2.36 4.15
N VAL A 196 -3.60 -2.55 5.43
CA VAL A 196 -2.23 -2.85 5.86
C VAL A 196 -1.78 -4.25 5.40
N THR A 197 -2.66 -5.26 5.46
CA THR A 197 -2.35 -6.62 4.97
C THR A 197 -2.15 -6.61 3.45
N THR A 198 -3.00 -5.93 2.69
CA THR A 198 -2.87 -5.80 1.23
C THR A 198 -1.57 -5.07 0.87
N ALA A 199 -1.20 -4.04 1.63
CA ALA A 199 0.09 -3.37 1.50
C ALA A 199 1.27 -4.34 1.76
N ALA A 200 1.18 -5.16 2.81
CA ALA A 200 2.18 -6.18 3.13
C ALA A 200 2.26 -7.29 2.06
N CYS A 201 1.15 -7.69 1.46
CA CYS A 201 1.13 -8.65 0.35
C CYS A 201 1.90 -8.14 -0.87
N SER A 202 1.85 -6.84 -1.15
CA SER A 202 2.65 -6.23 -2.23
C SER A 202 4.16 -6.19 -1.92
N ALA A 203 4.54 -6.46 -0.67
CA ALA A 203 5.93 -6.57 -0.25
C ALA A 203 6.42 -8.02 -0.15
N ALA A 204 5.54 -9.00 -0.33
CA ALA A 204 5.82 -10.42 -0.09
C ALA A 204 6.53 -11.08 -1.29
N GLY A 205 7.41 -12.05 -1.00
CA GLY A 205 8.04 -12.89 -1.99
C GLY A 205 9.44 -13.37 -1.58
N PRO A 206 10.23 -13.94 -2.51
CA PRO A 206 11.57 -14.42 -2.22
C PRO A 206 12.50 -13.28 -1.79
N ALA A 207 13.15 -13.42 -0.63
CA ALA A 207 14.04 -12.40 -0.07
C ALA A 207 15.36 -13.04 0.42
N SER A 208 16.43 -12.83 -0.35
CA SER A 208 17.78 -13.36 -0.04
C SER A 208 18.63 -12.36 0.73
N GLU A 209 19.64 -12.87 1.43
CA GLU A 209 20.69 -12.04 2.04
C GLU A 209 21.48 -11.28 0.96
N ARG A 210 21.86 -10.04 1.28
CA ARG A 210 22.57 -9.14 0.37
C ARG A 210 24.02 -8.97 0.81
N LEU A 211 24.89 -8.66 -0.16
CA LEU A 211 26.26 -8.27 0.15
C LEU A 211 26.27 -6.89 0.81
N GLU A 212 27.12 -6.73 1.82
CA GLU A 212 27.31 -5.46 2.50
C GLU A 212 27.89 -4.41 1.54
N VAL A 213 27.21 -3.26 1.45
CA VAL A 213 27.72 -2.08 0.73
C VAL A 213 28.66 -1.32 1.66
N VAL A 214 29.89 -1.08 1.20
CA VAL A 214 30.89 -0.34 1.98
C VAL A 214 31.15 1.06 1.40
N PRO A 215 31.42 2.08 2.26
CA PRO A 215 31.69 3.44 1.77
C PRO A 215 32.89 3.51 0.82
N LEU A 216 32.93 4.57 0.02
CA LEU A 216 34.13 4.92 -0.74
C LEU A 216 35.23 5.46 0.20
N PRO A 217 36.52 5.18 -0.06
CA PRO A 217 37.61 5.69 0.74
C PRO A 217 37.79 7.21 0.56
N GLU A 218 38.07 7.91 1.65
CA GLU A 218 38.34 9.36 1.64
C GLU A 218 39.59 9.73 0.81
N PRO A 219 39.65 10.95 0.21
CA PRO A 219 38.66 12.02 0.29
C PRO A 219 37.56 11.92 -0.78
N VAL A 220 36.29 12.02 -0.34
CA VAL A 220 35.13 12.12 -1.24
C VAL A 220 34.23 13.25 -0.76
N ALA A 221 34.01 14.27 -1.61
CA ALA A 221 33.13 15.40 -1.33
C ALA A 221 31.77 15.23 -2.04
N TRP A 222 30.73 15.87 -1.50
CA TRP A 222 29.37 15.84 -2.05
C TRP A 222 29.31 16.14 -3.55
N GLU A 223 29.98 17.20 -3.99
CA GLU A 223 29.98 17.65 -5.40
C GLU A 223 30.58 16.59 -6.35
N LYS A 224 31.44 15.73 -5.82
CA LYS A 224 32.01 14.62 -6.56
C LYS A 224 31.02 13.46 -6.65
N ILE A 225 30.33 13.16 -5.54
CA ILE A 225 29.31 12.10 -5.47
C ILE A 225 28.14 12.43 -6.38
N SER A 226 27.55 13.64 -6.27
CA SER A 226 26.39 14.03 -7.07
C SER A 226 26.68 13.94 -8.57
N ARG A 227 27.83 14.46 -9.02
CA ARG A 227 28.27 14.34 -10.42
C ARG A 227 28.49 12.89 -10.85
N TRP A 228 29.01 12.03 -9.98
CA TRP A 228 29.15 10.61 -10.29
C TRP A 228 27.80 9.91 -10.44
N VAL A 229 26.85 10.18 -9.53
CA VAL A 229 25.49 9.64 -9.62
C VAL A 229 24.83 10.06 -10.93
N GLN A 230 24.90 11.35 -11.30
CA GLN A 230 24.36 11.85 -12.57
C GLN A 230 24.99 11.16 -13.79
N ASN A 231 26.32 10.99 -13.79
CA ASN A 231 27.01 10.29 -14.88
C ASN A 231 26.64 8.81 -14.95
N PHE A 232 26.60 8.12 -13.81
CA PHE A 232 26.27 6.69 -13.74
C PHE A 232 24.79 6.45 -14.07
N SER A 233 23.91 7.40 -13.75
CA SER A 233 22.51 7.39 -14.16
C SER A 233 22.41 7.42 -15.67
N TYR A 234 23.07 8.40 -16.31
CA TYR A 234 23.13 8.48 -17.78
C TYR A 234 23.75 7.23 -18.45
N GLU A 235 24.72 6.58 -17.80
CA GLU A 235 25.37 5.36 -18.30
C GLU A 235 24.60 4.06 -17.99
N GLY A 236 23.56 4.10 -17.15
CA GLY A 236 22.80 2.91 -16.73
C GLY A 236 23.57 2.00 -15.78
N GLN A 237 24.21 2.56 -14.74
CA GLN A 237 25.11 1.83 -13.84
C GLN A 237 24.63 1.84 -12.38
N SER A 238 23.48 1.20 -12.12
CA SER A 238 22.83 1.15 -10.80
C SER A 238 23.77 0.75 -9.65
N GLY A 239 24.56 -0.32 -9.79
CA GLY A 239 25.48 -0.76 -8.73
C GLY A 239 26.55 0.28 -8.34
N ARG A 240 26.91 1.21 -9.23
CA ARG A 240 27.83 2.32 -8.89
C ARG A 240 27.10 3.46 -8.19
N ILE A 241 25.84 3.70 -8.54
CA ILE A 241 24.97 4.70 -7.92
C ILE A 241 24.70 4.31 -6.46
N GLU A 242 24.34 3.05 -6.19
CA GLU A 242 24.04 2.58 -4.84
C GLU A 242 25.18 2.89 -3.85
N ARG A 243 26.41 2.54 -4.24
CA ARG A 243 27.59 2.80 -3.40
C ARG A 243 27.84 4.31 -3.18
N CYS A 244 27.49 5.14 -4.16
CA CYS A 244 27.56 6.59 -4.04
C CYS A 244 26.53 7.14 -3.04
N LEU A 245 25.28 6.69 -3.14
CA LEU A 245 24.20 7.08 -2.21
C LEU A 245 24.53 6.64 -0.78
N PHE A 246 24.96 5.39 -0.61
CA PHE A 246 25.39 4.84 0.68
C PHE A 246 26.52 5.66 1.29
N THR A 247 27.54 6.03 0.49
CA THR A 247 28.67 6.84 0.95
C THR A 247 28.21 8.23 1.40
N ALA A 248 27.36 8.90 0.62
CA ALA A 248 26.86 10.24 0.95
C ALA A 248 26.03 10.24 2.24
N TYR A 249 25.14 9.27 2.42
CA TYR A 249 24.37 9.14 3.67
C TYR A 249 25.28 9.06 4.91
N HIS A 250 26.28 8.18 4.88
CA HIS A 250 27.22 7.99 6.00
C HIS A 250 28.15 9.19 6.25
N LYS A 251 28.26 10.10 5.29
CA LYS A 251 28.96 11.37 5.45
C LYS A 251 28.07 12.50 6.01
N GLY A 252 26.78 12.23 6.22
CA GLY A 252 25.82 13.20 6.73
C GLY A 252 25.12 14.02 5.65
N ASP A 253 25.15 13.59 4.38
CA ASP A 253 24.49 14.26 3.24
C ASP A 253 23.09 13.67 2.92
N GLY A 254 22.42 13.05 3.90
CA GLY A 254 21.15 12.35 3.69
C GLY A 254 20.02 13.24 3.16
N ASP A 255 19.97 14.50 3.59
CA ASP A 255 19.00 15.50 3.16
C ASP A 255 19.07 15.83 1.66
N LYS A 256 20.21 15.54 1.02
CA LYS A 256 20.46 15.85 -0.41
C LYS A 256 20.17 14.68 -1.33
N LEU A 257 19.91 13.48 -0.80
CA LEU A 257 19.76 12.27 -1.60
C LEU A 257 18.45 12.21 -2.39
N CYS A 258 17.32 12.55 -1.76
CA CYS A 258 16.04 12.59 -2.47
C CYS A 258 16.04 13.64 -3.60
N PRO A 259 16.49 14.89 -3.37
CA PRO A 259 16.65 15.87 -4.46
C PRO A 259 17.50 15.34 -5.63
N LEU A 260 18.63 14.69 -5.34
CA LEU A 260 19.52 14.14 -6.36
C LEU A 260 18.84 13.05 -7.21
N LEU A 261 18.08 12.13 -6.59
CA LEU A 261 17.34 11.11 -7.35
C LEU A 261 16.25 11.73 -8.22
N PHE A 262 15.54 12.72 -7.69
CA PHE A 262 14.55 13.47 -8.46
C PHE A 262 15.16 14.18 -9.67
N GLU A 263 16.30 14.85 -9.49
CA GLU A 263 17.05 15.47 -10.59
C GLU A 263 17.37 14.45 -11.69
N CYS A 264 17.86 13.26 -11.33
CA CYS A 264 18.15 12.20 -12.30
C CYS A 264 16.88 11.69 -12.98
N ALA A 265 15.81 11.42 -12.22
CA ALA A 265 14.57 10.81 -12.70
C ALA A 265 13.82 11.65 -13.75
N VAL A 266 14.00 12.96 -13.75
CA VAL A 266 13.32 13.87 -14.69
C VAL A 266 14.18 14.25 -15.90
N GLU A 267 15.37 13.68 -16.04
CA GLU A 267 16.23 13.96 -17.19
C GLU A 267 15.62 13.44 -18.50
N PRO A 268 15.90 14.08 -19.66
CA PRO A 268 15.22 13.76 -20.92
C PRO A 268 15.32 12.30 -21.37
N HIS A 269 16.36 11.57 -20.96
CA HIS A 269 16.55 10.18 -21.36
C HIS A 269 15.63 9.20 -20.62
N PHE A 270 14.89 9.66 -19.59
CA PHE A 270 13.85 8.90 -18.91
C PHE A 270 12.43 9.24 -19.38
N ILE A 271 12.28 10.05 -20.43
CA ILE A 271 10.95 10.50 -20.87
C ILE A 271 9.99 9.34 -21.17
N ASP A 272 10.50 8.18 -21.62
CA ASP A 272 9.71 6.98 -21.91
C ASP A 272 9.64 5.96 -20.76
N ALA A 273 10.13 6.34 -19.58
CA ALA A 273 10.02 5.61 -18.32
C ALA A 273 9.30 6.49 -17.28
N PRO A 274 8.02 6.85 -17.53
CA PRO A 274 7.20 7.75 -16.71
C PRO A 274 7.04 7.27 -15.26
N ASP A 275 7.19 5.98 -15.02
CA ASP A 275 7.12 5.32 -13.73
C ASP A 275 8.31 5.67 -12.83
N ILE A 276 9.47 5.99 -13.39
CA ILE A 276 10.68 6.33 -12.61
C ILE A 276 10.47 7.58 -11.73
N PRO A 277 10.07 8.76 -12.25
CA PRO A 277 9.80 9.92 -11.39
C PRO A 277 8.66 9.67 -10.40
N LEU A 278 7.66 8.87 -10.78
CA LEU A 278 6.59 8.44 -9.87
C LEU A 278 7.13 7.58 -8.71
N TYR A 279 7.94 6.55 -8.99
CA TYR A 279 8.49 5.66 -7.98
C TYR A 279 9.54 6.34 -7.10
N VAL A 280 10.32 7.28 -7.63
CA VAL A 280 11.20 8.14 -6.82
C VAL A 280 10.38 8.96 -5.82
N SER A 281 9.17 9.42 -6.20
CA SER A 281 8.28 10.12 -5.27
C SER A 281 7.82 9.24 -4.11
N TYR A 282 7.42 8.00 -4.38
CA TYR A 282 7.05 7.05 -3.33
C TYR A 282 8.24 6.67 -2.45
N LEU A 283 9.42 6.55 -3.03
CA LEU A 283 10.63 6.27 -2.27
C LEU A 283 11.00 7.44 -1.32
N ALA A 284 10.83 8.68 -1.76
CA ALA A 284 10.99 9.85 -0.91
C ALA A 284 9.95 9.86 0.23
N GLU A 285 8.70 9.46 -0.06
CA GLU A 285 7.67 9.33 0.97
C GLU A 285 7.94 8.22 1.99
N VAL A 286 8.58 7.11 1.59
CA VAL A 286 9.04 6.09 2.54
C VAL A 286 10.07 6.67 3.50
N VAL A 287 11.00 7.50 3.02
CA VAL A 287 11.96 8.19 3.89
C VAL A 287 11.26 9.18 4.83
N ASP A 288 10.28 9.95 4.34
CA ASP A 288 9.50 10.89 5.16
C ASP A 288 8.70 10.18 6.26
N GLU A 289 8.07 9.06 5.91
CA GLU A 289 7.18 8.33 6.80
C GLU A 289 7.92 7.52 7.87
N PHE A 290 9.00 6.83 7.49
CA PHE A 290 9.68 5.88 8.37
C PHE A 290 11.05 6.38 8.84
N GLY A 291 11.59 7.43 8.23
CA GLY A 291 12.94 7.89 8.50
C GLY A 291 14.01 6.96 7.90
N TRP A 292 15.24 7.48 7.90
CA TRP A 292 16.39 6.78 7.31
C TRP A 292 16.78 5.47 8.01
N GLU A 293 16.39 5.29 9.28
CA GLU A 293 16.64 4.06 10.03
C GLU A 293 16.04 2.84 9.34
N TYR A 294 14.79 2.95 8.87
CA TYR A 294 14.11 1.86 8.17
C TYR A 294 14.20 1.97 6.65
N ALA A 295 14.31 3.18 6.10
CA ALA A 295 14.24 3.40 4.66
C ALA A 295 15.58 3.26 3.92
N SER A 296 16.72 3.39 4.61
CA SER A 296 18.03 3.57 3.96
C SER A 296 18.41 2.45 2.99
N GLU A 297 18.26 1.19 3.39
CA GLU A 297 18.67 0.06 2.55
C GLU A 297 17.85 -0.03 1.25
N LEU A 298 16.52 0.10 1.38
CA LEU A 298 15.60 0.17 0.26
C LEU A 298 15.92 1.38 -0.62
N PHE A 299 16.15 2.54 -0.01
CA PHE A 299 16.45 3.79 -0.72
C PHE A 299 17.71 3.68 -1.57
N PHE A 300 18.81 3.18 -1.01
CA PHE A 300 20.06 3.08 -1.76
C PHE A 300 19.95 2.10 -2.92
N TYR A 301 19.32 0.95 -2.70
CA TYR A 301 19.19 -0.05 -3.74
C TYR A 301 18.17 0.34 -4.80
N LEU A 302 16.90 0.52 -4.42
CA LEU A 302 15.84 0.81 -5.37
C LEU A 302 16.06 2.17 -6.04
N GLY A 303 16.46 3.19 -5.29
CA GLY A 303 16.78 4.50 -5.87
C GLY A 303 17.86 4.40 -6.94
N ALA A 304 18.90 3.59 -6.70
CA ALA A 304 19.93 3.31 -7.69
C ALA A 304 19.46 2.46 -8.87
N GLN A 305 18.55 1.50 -8.66
CA GLN A 305 17.94 0.74 -9.76
C GLN A 305 17.08 1.64 -10.64
N LEU A 306 16.23 2.47 -10.06
CA LEU A 306 15.34 3.38 -10.77
C LEU A 306 16.12 4.33 -11.67
N VAL A 307 17.06 5.10 -11.12
CA VAL A 307 17.80 6.10 -11.91
C VAL A 307 19.04 5.53 -12.59
N GLY A 308 19.39 4.27 -12.34
CA GLY A 308 20.47 3.54 -13.00
C GLY A 308 19.98 2.51 -14.02
N HIS A 309 18.68 2.44 -14.26
CA HIS A 309 18.10 1.69 -15.36
C HIS A 309 18.32 2.45 -16.67
N ARG A 310 18.69 1.74 -17.74
CA ARG A 310 18.75 2.33 -19.07
C ARG A 310 17.62 1.74 -19.90
N PRO A 311 16.63 2.55 -20.29
CA PRO A 311 15.59 2.09 -21.21
C PRO A 311 16.21 1.54 -22.50
N ASP A 312 15.52 0.58 -23.13
CA ASP A 312 15.89 0.06 -24.45
C ASP A 312 16.00 1.17 -25.51
N ASP A 313 16.65 0.88 -26.64
CA ASP A 313 16.84 1.87 -27.71
C ASP A 313 15.49 2.51 -28.14
N PRO A 314 15.33 3.84 -27.99
CA PRO A 314 14.02 4.46 -28.13
C PRO A 314 13.51 4.42 -29.57
N GLU A 315 12.23 4.08 -29.72
CA GLU A 315 11.49 4.20 -30.97
C GLU A 315 11.47 5.65 -31.51
N ARG A 316 11.10 5.84 -32.77
CA ARG A 316 11.20 7.14 -33.46
C ARG A 316 10.58 8.31 -32.69
N TYR A 317 9.31 8.18 -32.24
CA TYR A 317 8.63 9.25 -31.52
C TYR A 317 9.26 9.56 -30.16
N ARG A 318 9.88 8.56 -29.53
CA ARG A 318 10.59 8.72 -28.25
C ARG A 318 11.86 9.54 -28.45
N ARG A 319 12.65 9.23 -29.49
CA ARG A 319 13.81 10.06 -29.88
C ARG A 319 13.43 11.50 -30.15
N ASP A 320 12.30 11.73 -30.83
CA ASP A 320 11.78 13.07 -31.08
C ASP A 320 11.44 13.78 -29.74
N ALA A 321 10.77 13.10 -28.80
CA ALA A 321 10.46 13.68 -27.48
C ALA A 321 11.71 14.04 -26.66
N ILE A 322 12.69 13.13 -26.60
CA ILE A 322 13.98 13.36 -25.93
C ILE A 322 14.67 14.60 -26.51
N GLN A 323 14.71 14.69 -27.84
CA GLN A 323 15.35 15.81 -28.55
C GLN A 323 14.62 17.12 -28.27
N LEU A 324 13.29 17.14 -28.35
CA LEU A 324 12.49 18.34 -28.10
C LEU A 324 12.63 18.83 -26.66
N MET A 325 12.55 17.93 -25.68
CA MET A 325 12.77 18.31 -24.28
C MET A 325 14.17 18.92 -24.11
N ARG A 326 15.23 18.28 -24.63
CA ARG A 326 16.61 18.82 -24.56
C ARG A 326 16.75 20.20 -25.17
N GLU A 327 16.08 20.47 -26.29
CA GLU A 327 16.09 21.79 -26.94
C GLU A 327 15.33 22.84 -26.14
N MET A 328 14.27 22.44 -25.44
CA MET A 328 13.40 23.35 -24.68
C MET A 328 13.90 23.65 -23.27
N LEU A 329 14.62 22.71 -22.64
CA LEU A 329 15.07 22.82 -21.24
C LEU A 329 15.91 24.06 -20.94
N PRO A 330 16.91 24.47 -21.76
CA PRO A 330 17.71 25.66 -21.45
C PRO A 330 16.86 26.94 -21.28
N THR A 331 15.75 27.05 -22.02
CA THR A 331 14.80 28.17 -21.88
C THR A 331 14.01 28.07 -20.58
N VAL A 332 13.58 26.87 -20.18
CA VAL A 332 12.84 26.63 -18.93
C VAL A 332 13.75 26.85 -17.72
N GLU A 333 14.99 26.37 -17.76
CA GLU A 333 16.01 26.54 -16.71
C GLU A 333 16.39 28.01 -16.50
N GLY A 334 16.32 28.83 -17.55
CA GLY A 334 16.55 30.28 -17.49
C GLY A 334 15.34 31.13 -17.12
N ALA A 335 14.15 30.55 -17.00
CA ALA A 335 12.90 31.27 -16.73
C ALA A 335 12.62 31.45 -15.23
N THR A 336 11.77 32.42 -14.90
CA THR A 336 11.17 32.52 -13.55
C THR A 336 9.93 31.63 -13.53
N LEU A 337 10.07 30.47 -12.91
CA LEU A 337 9.01 29.48 -12.79
C LEU A 337 8.09 29.78 -11.61
N ASP A 338 6.88 29.21 -11.62
CA ASP A 338 5.94 29.21 -10.49
C ASP A 338 5.53 30.62 -9.99
N GLY A 339 5.23 31.51 -10.93
CA GLY A 339 4.74 32.87 -10.68
C GLY A 339 3.22 33.01 -10.81
N ASP A 340 2.74 34.23 -11.01
CA ASP A 340 1.30 34.53 -11.23
C ASP A 340 0.97 34.76 -12.72
N GLY A 341 1.58 33.97 -13.62
CA GLY A 341 1.36 34.05 -15.07
C GLY A 341 -0.09 33.74 -15.49
N GLU A 342 -0.53 34.35 -16.60
CA GLU A 342 -1.81 34.03 -17.22
C GLU A 342 -1.83 32.59 -17.74
N PHE A 343 -2.98 31.91 -17.58
CA PHE A 343 -3.11 30.49 -17.95
C PHE A 343 -4.42 30.24 -18.70
N ASP A 344 -4.32 29.99 -20.00
CA ASP A 344 -5.39 29.48 -20.83
C ASP A 344 -5.44 27.95 -20.74
N GLU A 345 -6.18 27.47 -19.74
CA GLU A 345 -6.31 26.04 -19.44
C GLU A 345 -6.91 25.26 -20.63
N ALA A 346 -7.90 25.85 -21.32
CA ALA A 346 -8.57 25.20 -22.44
C ALA A 346 -7.60 25.00 -23.62
N ALA A 347 -6.80 26.01 -23.95
CA ALA A 347 -5.77 25.90 -24.98
C ALA A 347 -4.67 24.91 -24.60
N PHE A 348 -4.28 24.88 -23.32
CA PHE A 348 -3.29 23.95 -22.79
C PHE A 348 -3.77 22.49 -22.91
N VAL A 349 -4.97 22.18 -22.42
CA VAL A 349 -5.58 20.84 -22.53
C VAL A 349 -5.71 20.41 -24.00
N ALA A 350 -6.21 21.30 -24.86
CA ALA A 350 -6.37 21.01 -26.29
C ALA A 350 -5.02 20.80 -27.03
N ALA A 351 -3.91 21.33 -26.50
CA ALA A 351 -2.59 21.05 -27.01
C ALA A 351 -2.10 19.67 -26.56
N LEU A 352 -2.27 19.33 -25.27
CA LEU A 352 -1.84 18.05 -24.69
C LEU A 352 -2.55 16.85 -25.31
N THR A 353 -3.85 16.95 -25.58
CA THR A 353 -4.65 15.89 -26.22
C THR A 353 -4.51 15.87 -27.75
N SER A 354 -3.59 16.66 -28.32
CA SER A 354 -3.34 16.65 -29.75
C SER A 354 -2.44 15.49 -30.18
N VAL A 355 -2.58 15.05 -31.43
CA VAL A 355 -1.67 14.06 -32.04
C VAL A 355 -0.31 14.66 -32.45
N ASN A 356 -0.03 15.91 -32.06
CA ASN A 356 1.19 16.63 -32.42
C ASN A 356 2.05 16.90 -31.18
N LEU A 357 3.10 16.09 -31.02
CA LEU A 357 4.05 16.19 -29.91
C LEU A 357 4.66 17.58 -29.75
N GLN A 358 5.03 18.23 -30.85
CA GLN A 358 5.58 19.60 -30.83
C GLN A 358 4.60 20.58 -30.20
N ARG A 359 3.30 20.43 -30.52
CA ARG A 359 2.25 21.29 -29.98
C ARG A 359 2.09 21.07 -28.47
N SER A 360 2.08 19.81 -28.02
CA SER A 360 2.00 19.47 -26.60
C SER A 360 3.18 20.05 -25.82
N PHE A 361 4.41 19.82 -26.28
CA PHE A 361 5.63 20.27 -25.60
C PHE A 361 5.79 21.79 -25.64
N ALA A 362 5.41 22.44 -26.76
CA ALA A 362 5.41 23.90 -26.84
C ALA A 362 4.40 24.53 -25.87
N ALA A 363 3.24 23.90 -25.64
CA ALA A 363 2.28 24.37 -24.64
C ALA A 363 2.81 24.24 -23.21
N VAL A 364 3.51 23.13 -22.90
CA VAL A 364 4.24 22.97 -21.63
C VAL A 364 5.28 24.06 -21.43
N GLN A 365 6.17 24.25 -22.41
CA GLN A 365 7.20 25.28 -22.33
C GLN A 365 6.57 26.68 -22.16
N ALA A 366 5.52 26.99 -22.93
CA ALA A 366 4.85 28.30 -22.86
C ALA A 366 4.21 28.55 -21.48
N ALA A 367 3.55 27.55 -20.89
CA ALA A 367 2.97 27.67 -19.55
C ALA A 367 4.05 27.88 -18.47
N LEU A 368 5.13 27.09 -18.53
CA LEU A 368 6.25 27.18 -17.58
C LEU A 368 6.99 28.52 -17.69
N VAL A 369 7.40 28.91 -18.90
CA VAL A 369 8.14 30.16 -19.16
C VAL A 369 7.25 31.38 -18.95
N GLY A 370 5.95 31.27 -19.19
CA GLY A 370 4.95 32.28 -18.86
C GLY A 370 4.77 32.50 -17.36
N GLY A 371 5.40 31.67 -16.52
CA GLY A 371 5.36 31.79 -15.07
C GLY A 371 4.02 31.37 -14.48
N VAL A 372 3.29 30.45 -15.10
CA VAL A 372 2.06 29.88 -14.51
C VAL A 372 2.44 29.08 -13.25
N LYS A 373 1.65 29.20 -12.18
CA LYS A 373 1.83 28.37 -10.97
C LYS A 373 1.85 26.89 -11.33
N LEU A 374 2.87 26.19 -10.84
CA LEU A 374 3.00 24.75 -11.04
C LEU A 374 1.80 24.02 -10.44
N ASP A 375 1.32 24.46 -9.28
CA ASP A 375 0.12 23.92 -8.64
C ASP A 375 -1.11 23.92 -9.58
N ARG A 376 -1.29 24.99 -10.38
CA ARG A 376 -2.38 25.08 -11.37
C ARG A 376 -2.16 24.14 -12.55
N ILE A 377 -0.93 24.05 -13.05
CA ILE A 377 -0.57 23.12 -14.14
C ILE A 377 -0.81 21.68 -13.69
N ILE A 378 -0.30 21.31 -12.51
CA ILE A 378 -0.45 19.96 -11.93
C ILE A 378 -1.93 19.63 -11.74
N THR A 379 -2.72 20.53 -11.14
CA THR A 379 -4.16 20.32 -10.97
C THR A 379 -4.87 20.09 -12.32
N THR A 380 -4.49 20.84 -13.36
CA THR A 380 -5.04 20.66 -14.72
C THR A 380 -4.71 19.28 -15.28
N LEU A 381 -3.47 18.82 -15.12
CA LEU A 381 -3.03 17.50 -15.60
C LEU A 381 -3.75 16.36 -14.88
N VAL A 382 -3.88 16.45 -13.55
CA VAL A 382 -4.65 15.50 -12.73
C VAL A 382 -6.10 15.44 -13.20
N LEU A 383 -6.76 16.59 -13.37
CA LEU A 383 -8.15 16.65 -13.81
C LEU A 383 -8.33 16.19 -15.26
N LEU A 384 -7.35 16.41 -16.13
CA LEU A 384 -7.36 15.87 -17.48
C LEU A 384 -7.29 14.33 -17.48
N ALA A 385 -6.40 13.74 -16.69
CA ALA A 385 -6.32 12.28 -16.53
C ALA A 385 -7.63 11.71 -15.96
N ALA A 386 -8.20 12.36 -14.95
CA ALA A 386 -9.49 11.97 -14.36
C ALA A 386 -10.66 12.08 -15.36
N ASP A 387 -10.70 13.14 -16.16
CA ASP A 387 -11.71 13.32 -17.23
C ASP A 387 -11.59 12.23 -18.30
N ARG A 388 -10.35 11.83 -18.66
CA ARG A 388 -10.12 10.71 -19.58
C ARG A 388 -10.66 9.41 -18.99
N MET A 389 -10.28 9.08 -17.75
CA MET A 389 -10.81 7.92 -17.01
C MET A 389 -12.35 7.89 -16.99
N ALA A 390 -12.96 9.02 -16.71
CA ALA A 390 -14.40 9.15 -16.60
C ALA A 390 -15.15 9.09 -17.96
N ASN A 391 -14.46 9.26 -19.09
CA ASN A 391 -15.05 9.25 -20.43
C ASN A 391 -14.61 8.06 -21.32
N THR A 392 -13.70 7.18 -20.85
CA THR A 392 -13.26 6.01 -21.63
C THR A 392 -14.42 5.11 -22.03
N PRO A 393 -14.54 4.63 -23.29
CA PRO A 393 -15.65 3.78 -23.69
C PRO A 393 -15.58 2.40 -23.01
N VAL A 394 -16.71 1.86 -22.57
CA VAL A 394 -16.80 0.56 -21.87
C VAL A 394 -16.65 -0.67 -22.77
N ASN A 395 -16.61 -0.48 -24.09
CA ASN A 395 -16.62 -1.57 -25.09
C ASN A 395 -15.27 -1.79 -25.78
N VAL A 396 -14.20 -1.20 -25.23
CA VAL A 396 -12.82 -1.34 -25.71
C VAL A 396 -11.92 -1.62 -24.51
N ASP A 397 -10.69 -2.04 -24.78
CA ASP A 397 -9.66 -1.98 -23.74
C ASP A 397 -9.52 -0.53 -23.30
N ALA A 398 -9.86 -0.28 -22.03
CA ALA A 398 -9.88 1.05 -21.46
C ALA A 398 -8.47 1.63 -21.26
N GLY A 399 -7.43 0.79 -21.25
CA GLY A 399 -6.07 1.21 -20.93
C GLY A 399 -5.95 1.78 -19.52
N TRP A 400 -6.58 1.15 -18.53
CA TRP A 400 -6.61 1.65 -17.14
C TRP A 400 -5.23 1.85 -16.52
N GLU A 401 -4.29 0.96 -16.82
CA GLU A 401 -2.90 1.08 -16.38
C GLU A 401 -2.32 2.44 -16.82
N ASN A 402 -2.49 2.78 -18.09
CA ASN A 402 -2.05 4.04 -18.68
C ASN A 402 -2.76 5.25 -18.06
N LEU A 403 -4.08 5.21 -17.94
CA LEU A 403 -4.88 6.32 -17.41
C LEU A 403 -4.61 6.61 -15.92
N THR A 404 -4.44 5.54 -15.13
CA THR A 404 -4.09 5.68 -13.71
C THR A 404 -2.64 6.11 -13.53
N LEU A 405 -1.73 5.68 -14.41
CA LEU A 405 -0.36 6.18 -14.45
C LEU A 405 -0.31 7.67 -14.78
N GLU A 406 -1.07 8.16 -15.77
CA GLU A 406 -1.19 9.59 -16.07
C GLU A 406 -1.62 10.39 -14.82
N LEU A 407 -2.67 9.94 -14.12
CA LEU A 407 -3.22 10.59 -12.93
C LEU A 407 -2.19 10.61 -11.79
N ASN A 408 -1.62 9.45 -11.46
CA ASN A 408 -0.71 9.29 -10.33
C ASN A 408 0.63 10.00 -10.60
N LEU A 409 1.16 9.94 -11.83
CA LEU A 409 2.35 10.69 -12.21
C LEU A 409 2.12 12.19 -12.11
N ALA A 410 1.00 12.71 -12.61
CA ALA A 410 0.68 14.13 -12.51
C ALA A 410 0.62 14.59 -11.05
N ALA A 411 -0.08 13.84 -10.18
CA ALA A 411 -0.16 14.15 -8.75
C ALA A 411 1.21 14.08 -8.05
N SER A 412 2.07 13.12 -8.45
CA SER A 412 3.41 12.95 -7.87
C SER A 412 4.34 14.16 -8.07
N LEU A 413 4.06 15.01 -9.08
CA LEU A 413 4.83 16.23 -9.31
C LEU A 413 4.75 17.22 -8.14
N ARG A 414 3.74 17.11 -7.27
CA ARG A 414 3.67 17.89 -6.02
C ARG A 414 4.78 17.49 -5.06
N SER A 415 5.02 16.19 -4.91
CA SER A 415 6.13 15.66 -4.12
C SER A 415 7.48 16.02 -4.76
N ALA A 416 7.57 15.91 -6.09
CA ALA A 416 8.76 16.36 -6.83
C ALA A 416 9.06 17.86 -6.61
N GLN A 417 8.02 18.71 -6.56
CA GLN A 417 8.18 20.14 -6.28
C GLN A 417 8.62 20.38 -4.83
N GLN A 418 8.00 19.69 -3.87
CA GLN A 418 8.28 19.84 -2.44
C GLN A 418 9.70 19.36 -2.08
N VAL A 419 10.13 18.25 -2.65
CA VAL A 419 11.39 17.57 -2.28
C VAL A 419 12.52 17.90 -3.26
N GLY A 420 12.28 17.81 -4.56
CA GLY A 420 13.28 18.09 -5.61
C GLY A 420 13.34 19.56 -6.05
N GLY A 421 12.32 20.36 -5.71
CA GLY A 421 12.25 21.78 -6.04
C GLY A 421 11.51 22.08 -7.35
N THR A 422 11.24 23.37 -7.56
CA THR A 422 10.42 23.89 -8.68
C THR A 422 10.91 23.45 -10.05
N LEU A 423 12.23 23.46 -10.28
CA LEU A 423 12.79 23.08 -11.58
C LEU A 423 12.59 21.59 -11.88
N VAL A 424 12.74 20.71 -10.89
CA VAL A 424 12.48 19.27 -11.05
C VAL A 424 11.03 19.04 -11.44
N ALA A 425 10.08 19.63 -10.71
CA ALA A 425 8.66 19.50 -11.03
C ALA A 425 8.34 20.04 -12.43
N ALA A 426 8.92 21.18 -12.82
CA ALA A 426 8.77 21.74 -14.17
C ALA A 426 9.30 20.79 -15.27
N LYS A 427 10.45 20.12 -15.05
CA LYS A 427 10.94 19.06 -15.93
C LYS A 427 9.94 17.90 -15.98
N GLY A 428 9.40 17.48 -14.84
CA GLY A 428 8.39 16.43 -14.71
C GLY A 428 7.09 16.69 -15.50
N VAL A 429 6.70 17.95 -15.71
CA VAL A 429 5.53 18.30 -16.56
C VAL A 429 5.70 17.77 -17.99
N PHE A 430 6.92 17.74 -18.53
CA PHE A 430 7.18 17.15 -19.85
C PHE A 430 6.94 15.63 -19.87
N HIS A 431 7.23 14.93 -18.77
CA HIS A 431 7.00 13.48 -18.65
C HIS A 431 5.50 13.16 -18.64
N VAL A 432 4.70 13.94 -17.90
CA VAL A 432 3.22 13.81 -17.94
C VAL A 432 2.69 14.12 -19.34
N ALA A 433 3.17 15.19 -19.98
CA ALA A 433 2.75 15.56 -21.32
C ALA A 433 3.14 14.50 -22.37
N TRP A 434 4.30 13.86 -22.21
CA TRP A 434 4.69 12.71 -23.00
C TRP A 434 3.75 11.53 -22.76
N GLN A 435 3.43 11.20 -21.51
CA GLN A 435 2.55 10.07 -21.19
C GLN A 435 1.18 10.23 -21.88
N ILE A 436 0.54 11.39 -21.71
CA ILE A 436 -0.73 11.71 -22.38
C ILE A 436 -0.60 11.61 -23.91
N PHE A 437 0.54 12.04 -24.48
CA PHE A 437 0.79 11.89 -25.91
C PHE A 437 1.02 10.44 -26.33
N ALA A 438 1.74 9.64 -25.54
CA ALA A 438 1.96 8.22 -25.79
C ALA A 438 0.61 7.48 -25.82
N ASP A 439 -0.29 7.89 -24.92
CA ASP A 439 -1.65 7.38 -24.75
C ASP A 439 -2.68 8.08 -25.64
N ARG A 440 -2.24 8.78 -26.68
CA ARG A 440 -3.12 9.50 -27.61
C ARG A 440 -4.13 8.60 -28.33
N TRP A 441 -3.90 7.29 -28.35
CA TRP A 441 -4.84 6.31 -28.89
C TRP A 441 -6.11 6.19 -28.04
N ILE A 442 -6.06 6.58 -26.76
CA ILE A 442 -7.19 6.72 -25.83
C ILE A 442 -7.69 8.18 -25.76
N ASN A 443 -7.29 9.07 -26.68
CA ASN A 443 -7.83 10.43 -26.71
C ASN A 443 -9.31 10.41 -27.11
N ILE A 444 -10.18 10.31 -26.12
CA ILE A 444 -11.60 10.59 -26.24
C ILE A 444 -11.75 12.11 -26.40
N PRO A 445 -12.69 12.60 -27.23
CA PRO A 445 -12.92 14.04 -27.36
C PRO A 445 -13.05 14.71 -26.00
N SER A 446 -12.03 15.48 -25.62
CA SER A 446 -11.96 16.13 -24.32
C SER A 446 -12.97 17.26 -24.26
N ARG A 447 -13.77 17.31 -23.20
CA ARG A 447 -14.52 18.52 -22.85
C ARG A 447 -13.58 19.64 -22.42
N VAL A 448 -14.10 20.86 -22.39
CA VAL A 448 -13.38 21.99 -21.80
C VAL A 448 -13.49 21.85 -20.27
N LEU A 449 -12.38 21.58 -19.59
CA LEU A 449 -12.38 21.28 -18.14
C LEU A 449 -12.95 22.42 -17.29
N SER A 450 -12.84 23.66 -17.76
CA SER A 450 -13.36 24.86 -17.10
C SER A 450 -14.86 25.12 -17.31
N GLU A 451 -15.54 24.33 -18.15
CA GLU A 451 -17.00 24.40 -18.28
C GLU A 451 -17.70 23.51 -17.23
N PRO A 452 -18.90 23.82 -16.73
CA PRO A 452 -19.62 22.89 -15.85
C PRO A 452 -19.90 21.53 -16.52
N LEU A 453 -20.02 20.47 -15.70
CA LEU A 453 -20.52 19.17 -16.15
C LEU A 453 -22.03 19.23 -16.40
N SER A 454 -22.55 18.30 -17.20
CA SER A 454 -24.00 18.12 -17.37
C SER A 454 -24.65 17.77 -16.03
N GLU A 455 -25.85 18.30 -15.79
CA GLU A 455 -26.65 17.90 -14.63
C GLU A 455 -27.12 16.46 -14.80
N GLU A 456 -26.69 15.59 -13.90
CA GLU A 456 -27.24 14.25 -13.74
C GLU A 456 -28.17 14.22 -12.53
N LYS A 457 -29.25 13.45 -12.61
CA LYS A 457 -30.19 13.26 -11.50
C LYS A 457 -30.06 11.87 -10.93
N LEU A 458 -29.91 11.79 -9.61
CA LEU A 458 -29.99 10.55 -8.87
C LEU A 458 -31.38 10.41 -8.24
N ASP A 459 -32.13 9.39 -8.65
CA ASP A 459 -33.50 9.14 -8.19
C ASP A 459 -33.51 8.34 -6.88
N VAL A 460 -33.08 8.98 -5.79
CA VAL A 460 -33.00 8.39 -4.44
C VAL A 460 -33.54 9.38 -3.39
N ALA A 461 -34.10 8.87 -2.30
CA ALA A 461 -34.74 9.74 -1.30
C ALA A 461 -33.74 10.48 -0.39
N ASN A 462 -32.54 9.93 -0.21
CA ASN A 462 -31.52 10.46 0.69
C ASN A 462 -30.11 9.96 0.32
N GLU A 463 -29.10 10.53 0.98
CA GLU A 463 -27.68 10.21 0.78
C GLU A 463 -27.37 8.71 0.98
N THR A 464 -27.94 8.06 2.00
CA THR A 464 -27.67 6.65 2.31
C THR A 464 -28.17 5.73 1.21
N GLU A 465 -29.36 5.99 0.65
CA GLU A 465 -29.88 5.27 -0.51
C GLU A 465 -29.02 5.51 -1.76
N GLY A 466 -28.52 6.74 -1.96
CA GLY A 466 -27.62 7.07 -3.04
C GLY A 466 -26.27 6.35 -2.96
N LEU A 467 -25.67 6.31 -1.77
CA LEU A 467 -24.46 5.53 -1.51
C LEU A 467 -24.70 4.06 -1.83
N LYS A 468 -25.77 3.48 -1.28
CA LYS A 468 -26.12 2.08 -1.53
C LYS A 468 -26.30 1.78 -3.01
N ASP A 469 -27.01 2.64 -3.74
CA ASP A 469 -27.26 2.46 -5.18
C ASP A 469 -25.95 2.49 -5.99
N ILE A 470 -25.00 3.36 -5.64
CA ILE A 470 -23.68 3.39 -6.28
C ILE A 470 -22.89 2.12 -5.93
N ILE A 471 -22.83 1.73 -4.66
CA ILE A 471 -22.09 0.54 -4.22
C ILE A 471 -22.68 -0.73 -4.86
N ASP A 472 -24.01 -0.90 -4.88
CA ASP A 472 -24.69 -2.01 -5.56
C ASP A 472 -24.33 -2.05 -7.06
N THR A 473 -24.16 -0.88 -7.69
CA THR A 473 -23.75 -0.77 -9.10
C THR A 473 -22.28 -1.21 -9.30
N ILE A 474 -21.38 -0.85 -8.37
CA ILE A 474 -19.97 -1.29 -8.38
C ILE A 474 -19.89 -2.81 -8.18
N GLU A 475 -20.62 -3.36 -7.20
CA GLU A 475 -20.60 -4.79 -6.90
C GLU A 475 -21.20 -5.64 -8.03
N THR A 476 -22.15 -5.10 -8.78
CA THR A 476 -22.72 -5.74 -9.97
C THR A 476 -21.92 -5.52 -11.26
N LEU A 477 -20.76 -4.86 -11.16
CA LEU A 477 -19.81 -4.61 -12.26
C LEU A 477 -20.42 -3.76 -13.40
N ASP A 478 -21.36 -2.86 -13.09
CA ASP A 478 -21.98 -1.98 -14.10
C ASP A 478 -21.17 -0.69 -14.29
N VAL A 479 -20.10 -0.80 -15.08
CA VAL A 479 -19.19 0.32 -15.42
C VAL A 479 -19.91 1.44 -16.18
N GLN A 480 -20.97 1.12 -16.93
CA GLN A 480 -21.72 2.10 -17.71
C GLN A 480 -22.66 2.93 -16.82
N GLY A 481 -23.31 2.29 -15.86
CA GLY A 481 -24.27 2.93 -14.96
C GLY A 481 -23.62 3.68 -13.79
N VAL A 482 -22.43 3.29 -13.34
CA VAL A 482 -21.83 3.87 -12.13
C VAL A 482 -21.48 5.35 -12.29
N GLY A 483 -21.00 5.77 -13.46
CA GLY A 483 -20.56 7.15 -13.70
C GLY A 483 -21.66 8.21 -13.52
N PRO A 484 -22.80 8.10 -14.24
CA PRO A 484 -23.94 8.99 -14.06
C PRO A 484 -24.49 9.02 -12.63
N LYS A 485 -24.50 7.87 -11.93
CA LYS A 485 -24.96 7.80 -10.53
C LYS A 485 -24.04 8.59 -9.59
N VAL A 486 -22.73 8.45 -9.74
CA VAL A 486 -21.74 9.22 -8.98
C VAL A 486 -21.89 10.73 -9.26
N LEU A 487 -22.04 11.12 -10.52
CA LEU A 487 -22.23 12.53 -10.86
C LEU A 487 -23.54 13.09 -10.27
N GLY A 488 -24.64 12.34 -10.37
CA GLY A 488 -25.93 12.71 -9.80
C GLY A 488 -25.90 12.80 -8.26
N TYR A 489 -25.15 11.92 -7.59
CA TYR A 489 -24.92 11.98 -6.15
C TYR A 489 -24.23 13.28 -5.74
N LEU A 490 -23.18 13.68 -6.47
CA LEU A 490 -22.45 14.93 -6.23
C LEU A 490 -23.30 16.16 -6.58
N ASN A 491 -24.08 16.12 -7.66
CA ASN A 491 -25.01 17.20 -8.03
C ASN A 491 -26.11 17.41 -6.97
N ALA A 492 -26.51 16.36 -6.25
CA ALA A 492 -27.45 16.46 -5.14
C ALA A 492 -26.84 17.08 -3.86
N GLY A 493 -25.54 17.40 -3.86
CA GLY A 493 -24.83 17.99 -2.73
C GLY A 493 -24.48 17.00 -1.62
N TYR A 494 -24.50 15.70 -1.91
CA TYR A 494 -24.12 14.65 -0.96
C TYR A 494 -22.59 14.56 -0.81
N SER A 495 -22.13 13.93 0.28
CA SER A 495 -20.74 13.96 0.69
C SER A 495 -19.84 13.11 -0.20
N ALA A 496 -18.96 13.78 -0.94
CA ALA A 496 -17.90 13.13 -1.71
C ALA A 496 -16.92 12.36 -0.81
N GLU A 497 -16.58 12.88 0.38
CA GLU A 497 -15.67 12.19 1.31
C GLU A 497 -16.25 10.84 1.73
N ARG A 498 -17.55 10.80 2.08
CA ARG A 498 -18.24 9.54 2.40
C ARG A 498 -18.25 8.59 1.21
N LEU A 499 -18.50 9.10 0.00
CA LEU A 499 -18.51 8.27 -1.21
C LEU A 499 -17.13 7.65 -1.50
N ILE A 500 -16.03 8.40 -1.38
CA ILE A 500 -14.69 7.85 -1.59
C ILE A 500 -14.37 6.79 -0.52
N GLU A 501 -14.75 7.05 0.74
CA GLU A 501 -14.58 6.08 1.84
C GLU A 501 -15.32 4.77 1.57
N GLU A 502 -16.59 4.84 1.15
CA GLU A 502 -17.42 3.66 0.84
C GLU A 502 -16.94 2.92 -0.42
N ILE A 503 -16.49 3.63 -1.46
CA ILE A 503 -15.85 3.01 -2.62
C ILE A 503 -14.59 2.25 -2.18
N GLY A 504 -13.71 2.91 -1.43
CA GLY A 504 -12.49 2.27 -0.95
C GLY A 504 -12.78 1.09 -0.03
N HIS A 505 -13.74 1.21 0.89
CA HIS A 505 -14.22 0.08 1.71
C HIS A 505 -14.62 -1.08 0.80
N THR A 506 -15.50 -0.84 -0.17
CA THR A 506 -16.02 -1.87 -1.09
C THR A 506 -14.91 -2.59 -1.87
N VAL A 507 -13.84 -1.90 -2.25
CA VAL A 507 -12.78 -2.42 -3.14
C VAL A 507 -11.60 -3.03 -2.39
N LEU A 508 -11.27 -2.55 -1.18
CA LEU A 508 -10.16 -3.08 -0.39
C LEU A 508 -10.35 -4.56 -0.01
N TRP A 509 -11.60 -5.05 0.03
CA TRP A 509 -11.94 -6.45 0.27
C TRP A 509 -11.76 -7.37 -0.94
N ASP A 510 -11.47 -6.83 -2.13
CA ASP A 510 -11.29 -7.58 -3.36
C ASP A 510 -9.80 -7.95 -3.55
N ASP A 511 -9.50 -9.05 -4.23
CA ASP A 511 -8.13 -9.41 -4.62
C ASP A 511 -7.45 -8.32 -5.46
N THR A 512 -8.23 -7.51 -6.16
CA THR A 512 -7.75 -6.39 -7.00
C THR A 512 -7.49 -5.11 -6.22
N GLY A 513 -7.73 -5.12 -4.90
CA GLY A 513 -7.57 -3.95 -4.05
C GLY A 513 -6.16 -3.34 -4.10
N SER A 514 -5.11 -4.14 -4.28
CA SER A 514 -3.72 -3.66 -4.36
C SER A 514 -3.47 -2.69 -5.53
N GLU A 515 -4.06 -2.97 -6.69
CA GLU A 515 -3.88 -2.15 -7.89
C GLU A 515 -4.56 -0.78 -7.76
N VAL A 516 -5.61 -0.71 -6.95
CA VAL A 516 -6.43 0.49 -6.76
C VAL A 516 -5.81 1.48 -5.77
N LEU A 517 -4.97 1.00 -4.84
CA LEU A 517 -4.43 1.80 -3.73
C LEU A 517 -3.80 3.14 -4.16
N PRO A 518 -2.91 3.20 -5.18
CA PRO A 518 -2.30 4.46 -5.59
C PRO A 518 -3.35 5.47 -6.07
N THR A 519 -4.24 5.04 -6.96
CA THR A 519 -5.29 5.88 -7.55
C THR A 519 -6.31 6.33 -6.50
N LEU A 520 -6.72 5.44 -5.59
CA LEU A 520 -7.63 5.75 -4.49
C LEU A 520 -7.04 6.83 -3.57
N ARG A 521 -5.76 6.68 -3.19
CA ARG A 521 -5.06 7.72 -2.41
C ARG A 521 -5.00 9.04 -3.18
N THR A 522 -4.60 9.01 -4.45
CA THR A 522 -4.50 10.21 -5.28
C THR A 522 -5.84 10.95 -5.30
N VAL A 523 -6.95 10.25 -5.47
CA VAL A 523 -8.29 10.85 -5.47
C VAL A 523 -8.64 11.44 -4.10
N PHE A 524 -8.33 10.77 -2.98
CA PHE A 524 -8.53 11.33 -1.64
C PHE A 524 -7.82 12.67 -1.45
N GLU A 525 -6.59 12.80 -1.93
CA GLU A 525 -5.81 14.02 -1.75
C GLU A 525 -6.19 15.12 -2.76
N GLU A 526 -6.32 14.76 -4.04
CA GLU A 526 -6.60 15.71 -5.12
C GLU A 526 -8.04 16.23 -5.09
N TRP A 527 -8.99 15.48 -4.52
CA TRP A 527 -10.36 15.97 -4.31
C TRP A 527 -10.38 17.32 -3.59
N LYS A 528 -9.57 17.48 -2.54
CA LYS A 528 -9.50 18.72 -1.76
C LYS A 528 -8.76 19.83 -2.48
N ARG A 529 -7.77 19.47 -3.31
CA ARG A 529 -6.93 20.43 -4.05
C ARG A 529 -7.65 21.00 -5.27
N ALA A 530 -8.55 20.21 -5.86
CA ALA A 530 -9.40 20.62 -6.99
C ALA A 530 -10.71 21.29 -6.55
N ASP A 531 -10.85 21.71 -5.28
CA ASP A 531 -12.07 22.31 -4.77
C ASP A 531 -12.51 23.54 -5.58
N GLY A 532 -13.78 23.53 -5.99
CA GLY A 532 -14.37 24.58 -6.83
C GLY A 532 -14.01 24.49 -8.32
N HIS A 533 -13.21 23.52 -8.75
CA HIS A 533 -12.94 23.31 -10.18
C HIS A 533 -14.15 22.66 -10.89
N PRO A 534 -14.60 23.14 -12.05
CA PRO A 534 -15.77 22.57 -12.74
C PRO A 534 -15.64 21.08 -13.11
N ALA A 535 -14.41 20.59 -13.27
CA ALA A 535 -14.10 19.18 -13.52
C ALA A 535 -13.83 18.33 -12.26
N GLN A 536 -13.93 18.88 -11.04
CA GLN A 536 -13.57 18.18 -9.79
C GLN A 536 -14.25 16.81 -9.66
N SER A 537 -15.55 16.72 -10.00
CA SER A 537 -16.33 15.47 -9.93
C SER A 537 -15.78 14.34 -10.81
N GLN A 538 -15.00 14.64 -11.85
CA GLN A 538 -14.39 13.63 -12.72
C GLN A 538 -13.42 12.72 -11.96
N LEU A 539 -12.81 13.19 -10.86
CA LEU A 539 -11.97 12.36 -9.99
C LEU A 539 -12.74 11.15 -9.45
N LEU A 540 -13.95 11.35 -8.94
CA LEU A 540 -14.76 10.27 -8.37
C LEU A 540 -15.46 9.45 -9.45
N VAL A 541 -15.90 10.09 -10.54
CA VAL A 541 -16.48 9.36 -11.68
C VAL A 541 -15.43 8.42 -12.28
N GLY A 542 -14.22 8.92 -12.55
CA GLY A 542 -13.11 8.13 -13.07
C GLY A 542 -12.71 6.99 -12.12
N LEU A 543 -12.57 7.29 -10.82
CA LEU A 543 -12.29 6.26 -9.81
C LEU A 543 -13.37 5.19 -9.79
N ALA A 544 -14.65 5.56 -9.70
CA ALA A 544 -15.74 4.61 -9.61
C ALA A 544 -15.81 3.71 -10.84
N ARG A 545 -15.59 4.25 -12.04
CA ARG A 545 -15.53 3.45 -13.28
C ARG A 545 -14.34 2.49 -13.29
N TYR A 546 -13.16 2.98 -12.93
CA TYR A 546 -11.94 2.17 -12.84
C TYR A 546 -12.13 0.99 -11.88
N VAL A 547 -12.53 1.26 -10.64
CA VAL A 547 -12.68 0.21 -9.63
C VAL A 547 -13.85 -0.73 -9.92
N THR A 548 -14.83 -0.34 -10.73
CA THR A 548 -15.91 -1.24 -11.16
C THR A 548 -15.40 -2.21 -12.22
N ASP A 549 -14.59 -1.73 -13.15
CA ASP A 549 -14.16 -2.52 -14.31
C ASP A 549 -13.09 -3.55 -13.96
N ILE A 550 -12.14 -3.20 -13.09
CA ILE A 550 -11.05 -4.11 -12.72
C ILE A 550 -11.40 -5.07 -11.59
N ARG A 551 -12.57 -4.93 -10.96
CA ARG A 551 -12.97 -5.72 -9.79
C ARG A 551 -13.19 -7.19 -10.15
N SER A 552 -12.73 -8.09 -9.28
CA SER A 552 -12.87 -9.54 -9.48
C SER A 552 -14.07 -10.16 -8.76
N ASN A 553 -14.65 -9.46 -7.77
CA ASN A 553 -15.66 -9.96 -6.82
C ASN A 553 -15.19 -11.19 -6.01
N THR A 554 -13.88 -11.37 -5.87
CA THR A 554 -13.31 -12.44 -5.03
C THR A 554 -13.22 -11.96 -3.58
N ASP A 555 -14.02 -12.55 -2.68
CA ASP A 555 -14.17 -12.08 -1.31
C ASP A 555 -12.99 -12.46 -0.40
N ASN A 556 -12.20 -11.47 0.01
CA ASN A 556 -11.13 -11.63 0.99
C ASN A 556 -11.53 -11.25 2.43
N LYS A 557 -12.83 -10.99 2.69
CA LYS A 557 -13.32 -10.60 4.03
C LYS A 557 -12.95 -11.59 5.13
N SER A 558 -12.89 -12.87 4.80
CA SER A 558 -12.68 -13.93 5.77
C SER A 558 -11.34 -13.84 6.49
N ALA A 559 -10.24 -13.53 5.79
CA ALA A 559 -8.90 -13.59 6.37
C ALA A 559 -8.67 -12.50 7.43
N ALA A 560 -8.84 -11.22 7.08
CA ALA A 560 -8.57 -10.13 8.03
C ALA A 560 -9.56 -10.09 9.19
N THR A 561 -10.84 -10.37 8.92
CA THR A 561 -11.86 -10.42 9.98
C THR A 561 -11.57 -11.57 10.95
N THR A 562 -11.17 -12.74 10.44
CA THR A 562 -10.76 -13.87 11.28
C THR A 562 -9.46 -13.57 12.03
N ALA A 563 -8.52 -12.84 11.43
CA ALA A 563 -7.26 -12.46 12.07
C ALA A 563 -7.46 -11.48 13.24
N MET A 564 -8.33 -10.48 13.10
CA MET A 564 -8.69 -9.59 14.21
C MET A 564 -9.36 -10.33 15.35
N ARG A 565 -10.36 -11.16 15.04
CA ARG A 565 -11.05 -12.00 16.02
C ARG A 565 -10.08 -12.94 16.72
N PHE A 566 -9.14 -13.49 15.96
CA PHE A 566 -8.07 -14.34 16.48
C PHE A 566 -7.23 -13.55 17.49
N ALA A 567 -6.76 -12.37 17.10
CA ALA A 567 -6.01 -11.50 17.99
C ALA A 567 -6.83 -11.14 19.23
N GLU A 568 -8.15 -10.92 19.11
CA GLU A 568 -9.08 -10.68 20.23
C GLU A 568 -9.14 -11.82 21.24
N GLY A 569 -8.72 -13.04 20.86
CA GLY A 569 -8.73 -14.27 21.65
C GLY A 569 -10.07 -15.03 21.56
N ARG A 570 -11.00 -14.53 20.73
CA ARG A 570 -12.28 -15.18 20.44
C ARG A 570 -12.06 -16.42 19.59
N THR A 571 -12.82 -17.47 19.85
CA THR A 571 -12.76 -18.69 19.03
C THR A 571 -13.59 -18.51 17.76
N THR A 572 -13.25 -19.23 16.69
CA THR A 572 -13.95 -19.08 15.40
C THR A 572 -15.45 -19.42 15.47
N ILE A 573 -15.88 -20.22 16.45
CA ILE A 573 -17.26 -20.70 16.61
C ILE A 573 -18.16 -19.75 17.39
N GLU A 574 -17.62 -19.01 18.36
CA GLU A 574 -18.36 -17.98 19.12
C GLU A 574 -18.99 -16.90 18.21
N VAL A 575 -18.67 -16.92 16.90
CA VAL A 575 -19.12 -15.96 15.90
C VAL A 575 -20.10 -16.53 14.88
N PHE A 576 -20.17 -17.86 14.70
CA PHE A 576 -21.18 -18.49 13.82
C PHE A 576 -22.48 -18.82 14.55
N GLU A 577 -22.44 -18.85 15.88
CA GLU A 577 -23.58 -19.15 16.76
C GLU A 577 -24.19 -17.86 17.39
N GLU A 578 -23.60 -16.68 17.15
CA GLU A 578 -24.18 -15.33 17.38
C GLU A 578 -24.87 -14.81 16.12
#